data_AF-A0A963NF44-F1
#
_entry.id   AF-A0A963NF44-F1
#
_cell.length_a   1.000
_cell.length_b   1.000
_cell.length_c   1.000
_cell.angle_alpha   90.00
_cell.angle_beta   90.00
_cell.angle_gamma   90.00
#
_symmetry.space_group_name_H-M   'P 1'
#
loop_
_entity.id
_entity.type
_entity.pdbx_description
1 polymer ?
#
loop_
_entity_poly.entity_id
_entity_poly.type
_entity_poly.pdbx_seq_one_letter_code
_entity_poly.pdbx_strand_id
1 'polypeptide(L)' 'GILLVAGTLVTVPDWALLCDALGHPEDAAEMQRRTVCCEELARRPVSMQAVVSGLEQALCKRLQGGADPK' A
#
# COMPACT_ATOMS: atom_id res chain seq x y z
N GLY A 1 -19.82 -13.01 0.86
CA GLY A 1 -18.37 -13.28 0.80
C GLY A 1 -17.63 -12.00 1.12
N ILE A 2 -16.46 -12.09 1.77
CA ILE A 2 -15.63 -10.92 2.08
C ILE A 2 -14.58 -10.81 0.97
N LEU A 3 -14.57 -9.69 0.25
CA LEU A 3 -13.48 -9.36 -0.68
C LEU A 3 -12.40 -8.64 0.12
N LEU A 4 -11.26 -9.30 0.35
CA LEU A 4 -10.09 -8.66 0.93
C LEU A 4 -9.28 -8.01 -0.20
N VAL A 5 -9.40 -6.69 -0.36
CA VAL A 5 -8.51 -5.92 -1.22
C VAL A 5 -7.43 -5.32 -0.34
N ALA A 6 -6.22 -5.88 -0.38
CA ALA A 6 -5.04 -5.30 0.26
C ALA A 6 -4.17 -4.63 -0.81
N GLY A 7 -3.82 -3.37 -0.58
CA GLY A 7 -2.93 -2.59 -1.44
C GLY A 7 -1.82 -1.94 -0.63
N THR A 8 -0.76 -1.48 -1.29
CA THR A 8 0.34 -0.73 -0.66
C THR A 8 0.19 0.74 -0.98
N LEU A 9 0.13 1.58 0.05
CA LEU A 9 0.17 3.04 -0.11
C LEU A 9 1.64 3.50 -0.08
N VAL A 10 2.12 3.99 -1.21
CA VAL A 10 3.48 4.55 -1.30
C VAL A 10 3.50 5.96 -0.71
N THR A 11 2.56 6.79 -1.16
CA THR A 11 2.36 8.18 -0.71
C THR A 11 0.99 8.31 -0.04
N VAL A 12 0.81 9.34 0.79
CA VAL A 12 -0.51 9.66 1.35
C VAL A 12 -1.44 10.08 0.20
N PRO A 13 -2.55 9.37 -0.04
CA PRO A 13 -3.51 9.79 -1.05
C PRO A 13 -4.34 10.96 -0.52
N ASP A 14 -4.92 11.74 -1.44
CA ASP A 14 -5.98 12.69 -1.08
C ASP A 14 -7.24 11.89 -0.73
N TRP A 15 -7.44 11.64 0.56
CA TRP A 15 -8.57 10.84 1.05
C TRP A 15 -9.91 11.49 0.75
N ALA A 16 -10.02 12.82 0.81
CA ALA A 16 -11.29 13.50 0.53
C ALA A 16 -11.68 13.31 -0.94
N LEU A 17 -10.73 13.53 -1.86
CA LEU A 17 -10.95 13.32 -3.29
C LEU A 17 -11.29 11.85 -3.60
N LEU A 18 -10.53 10.90 -3.03
CA LEU A 18 -10.74 9.47 -3.28
C LEU A 18 -12.11 9.01 -2.75
N CYS A 19 -12.45 9.37 -1.52
CA CYS A 19 -13.72 8.99 -0.89
C CYS A 19 -14.92 9.61 -1.60
N ASP A 20 -14.82 10.86 -2.07
CA ASP A 20 -15.85 11.50 -2.88
C ASP A 20 -16.07 10.76 -4.21
N ALA A 21 -14.98 10.44 -4.93
CA ALA A 21 -15.04 9.68 -6.18
C ALA A 21 -15.61 8.25 -6.00
N LEU A 22 -15.49 7.68 -4.80
CA LEU A 22 -16.03 6.36 -4.45
C LEU A 22 -17.47 6.44 -3.89
N GLY A 23 -18.03 7.63 -3.73
CA GLY A 23 -19.40 7.83 -3.24
C GLY A 23 -19.57 7.72 -1.72
N HIS A 24 -18.47 7.82 -0.96
CA HIS A 24 -18.43 7.69 0.50
C HIS A 24 -17.60 8.81 1.16
N PRO A 25 -17.96 10.09 0.97
CA PRO A 25 -17.18 11.22 1.49
C PRO A 25 -17.01 11.20 3.03
N GLU A 26 -17.94 10.58 3.76
CA GLU A 26 -17.90 10.41 5.21
C GLU A 26 -16.69 9.60 5.71
N ASP A 27 -16.13 8.73 4.86
CA ASP A 27 -15.07 7.80 5.24
C ASP A 27 -13.68 8.44 5.26
N ALA A 28 -13.49 9.65 4.71
CA ALA A 28 -12.18 10.26 4.53
C ALA A 28 -11.37 10.36 5.84
N ALA A 29 -12.01 10.81 6.92
CA ALA A 29 -11.37 10.92 8.22
C ALA A 29 -11.03 9.54 8.83
N GLU A 30 -11.85 8.52 8.55
CA GLU A 30 -11.58 7.16 9.00
C GLU A 30 -10.43 6.52 8.22
N MET A 31 -10.39 6.71 6.90
CA MET A 31 -9.30 6.24 6.05
C MET A 31 -7.97 6.85 6.48
N GLN A 32 -7.92 8.16 6.73
CA GLN A 32 -6.72 8.82 7.21
C GLN A 32 -6.21 8.26 8.56
N ARG A 33 -7.12 7.87 9.46
CA ARG A 33 -6.73 7.30 10.77
C ARG A 33 -6.28 5.84 10.69
N ARG A 34 -6.85 5.07 9.76
CA ARG A 34 -6.65 3.60 9.70
C ARG A 34 -5.57 3.16 8.73
N THR A 35 -5.12 4.05 7.87
CA THR A 35 -4.10 3.75 6.87
C THR A 35 -2.78 4.43 7.22
N VAL A 36 -1.70 3.94 6.62
CA VAL A 36 -0.38 4.55 6.68
C VAL A 36 0.32 4.29 5.34
N CYS A 37 1.15 5.23 4.90
CA CYS A 37 1.94 5.07 3.67
C CYS A 37 3.44 4.88 3.94
N CYS A 38 4.18 4.47 2.91
CA CYS A 38 5.63 4.27 3.00
C CYS A 38 6.40 5.56 3.36
N GLU A 39 5.97 6.72 2.88
CA GLU A 39 6.63 8.01 3.21
C GLU A 39 6.51 8.37 4.69
N GLU A 40 5.34 8.15 5.29
CA GLU A 40 5.11 8.38 6.72
C GLU A 40 5.96 7.43 7.57
N LEU A 41 6.02 6.15 7.19
CA LEU A 41 6.84 5.15 7.87
C LEU A 41 8.34 5.45 7.75
N ALA A 42 8.79 5.88 6.57
CA ALA A 42 10.19 6.18 6.31
C ALA A 42 10.64 7.55 6.85
N ARG A 43 9.68 8.42 7.21
CA ARG A 43 9.91 9.81 7.64
C ARG A 43 10.76 10.62 6.66
N ARG A 44 10.63 10.31 5.37
CA ARG A 44 11.34 10.96 4.26
C ARG A 44 10.57 10.74 2.96
N PRO A 45 10.76 11.60 1.95
CA PRO A 45 10.25 11.33 0.61
C PRO A 45 10.76 9.98 0.10
N VAL A 46 9.86 9.23 -0.55
CA VAL A 46 10.17 7.90 -1.07
C VAL A 46 9.98 7.90 -2.59
N SER A 47 10.99 7.41 -3.31
CA SER A 47 10.87 7.20 -4.76
C SER A 47 9.98 6.00 -5.04
N MET A 48 8.95 6.19 -5.87
CA MET A 48 8.09 5.10 -6.33
C MET A 48 8.89 4.01 -7.04
N GLN A 49 9.87 4.38 -7.87
CA GLN A 49 10.75 3.41 -8.55
C GLN A 49 11.54 2.57 -7.53
N ALA A 50 12.08 3.21 -6.50
CA ALA A 50 12.81 2.50 -5.45
C ALA A 50 11.91 1.52 -4.67
N VAL A 51 10.65 1.90 -4.41
CA VAL A 51 9.67 1.01 -3.76
C VAL A 51 9.33 -0.18 -4.64
N VAL A 52 9.05 0.05 -5.93
CA VAL A 52 8.73 -1.03 -6.88
C VAL A 52 9.90 -1.99 -6.99
N SER A 53 11.12 -1.49 -7.26
CA SER A 53 12.30 -2.34 -7.38
C SER A 53 12.61 -3.10 -6.08
N GLY A 54 12.45 -2.46 -4.92
CA GLY A 54 12.64 -3.11 -3.63
C GLY A 54 11.60 -4.20 -3.36
N LEU A 55 10.33 -3.95 -3.71
CA LEU A 55 9.24 -4.91 -3.57
C LEU A 55 9.44 -6.12 -4.50
N GLU A 56 9.77 -5.89 -5.78
CA GLU A 56 10.08 -6.95 -6.74
C GLU A 56 11.21 -7.84 -6.25
N GLN A 57 12.32 -7.25 -5.80
CA GLN A 57 13.45 -8.00 -5.24
C GLN A 57 13.05 -8.82 -4.00
N ALA A 58 12.27 -8.23 -3.09
CA ALA A 58 11.80 -8.92 -1.89
C ALA A 58 10.87 -10.09 -2.24
N LEU A 59 9.95 -9.90 -3.19
CA LEU A 59 9.05 -10.94 -3.67
C LEU A 59 9.81 -12.06 -4.38
N CYS A 60 10.72 -11.74 -5.32
CA CYS A 60 11.55 -12.75 -5.99
C CYS A 60 12.33 -13.59 -4.97
N LYS A 61 12.99 -12.95 -3.99
CA LYS A 61 13.73 -13.65 -2.94
C LYS A 61 12.84 -14.58 -2.11
N ARG A 62 11.62 -14.15 -1.78
CA ARG A 62 10.68 -14.92 -0.95
C ARG A 62 10.05 -16.08 -1.71
N LEU A 63 9.70 -15.86 -2.97
CA LEU A 63 9.04 -16.87 -3.81
C LEU A 63 10.03 -17.93 -4.31
N GLN A 64 11.29 -17.57 -4.55
CA GLN A 64 12.35 -18.54 -4.91
C GLN A 64 12.72 -19.48 -3.74
N GLY A 65 12.52 -19.04 -2.50
CA GLY A 65 12.71 -19.89 -1.31
C GLY A 65 11.53 -20.84 -1.00
N GLY A 66 10.45 -20.81 -1.79
CA GLY A 66 9.25 -21.64 -1.60
C GLY A 66 9.19 -22.90 -2.47
N ALA A 67 10.19 -23.13 -3.33
CA ALA A 67 10.30 -24.35 -4.14
C ALA A 67 11.21 -25.38 -3.45
N ASP A 68 10.81 -25.86 -2.26
CA ASP A 68 11.32 -27.11 -1.73
C ASP A 68 10.22 -28.17 -1.89
N PRO A 69 10.31 -29.06 -2.91
CA PRO A 69 9.39 -30.18 -3.02
C PRO A 69 9.79 -31.21 -1.96
N LYS A 70 8.96 -31.37 -0.94
CA LYS A 70 9.05 -32.49 0.00
C LYS A 70 7.79 -33.34 -0.07
#